data_AF-A0ABD0PBK3-F1
#
_entry.id   AF-A0ABD0PBK3-F1
#
_cell.length_a   1.000
_cell.length_b   1.000
_cell.length_c   1.000
_cell.angle_alpha   90.00
_cell.angle_beta   90.00
_cell.angle_gamma   90.00
#
_symmetry.space_group_name_H-M   'P 1'
#
loop_
_entity.id
_entity.type
_entity.pdbx_description
1 polymer ?
#
loop_
_entity_poly.entity_id
_entity_poly.type
_entity_poly.pdbx_seq_one_letter_code
_entity_poly.pdbx_strand_id
1 'polypeptide(L)'
;LSVKFGATLKSSRLLLERAKELGLDVIGVSFHVGSGCTDPETYSQAISDARCVFDMGAELGYQMTLLDIGGGFPGSDDTKLKFEEIAAVINPALDKYFPVDCGVRIIAEPGRYYVASAYTLAVNIIAKKVIMKEQSASD
;
A
#
# COMPACT_ATOMS: atom_id res chain seq x y z
N LEU A 1 3.05 8.00 -2.98
CA LEU A 1 4.01 7.03 -3.57
C LEU A 1 3.83 6.82 -5.09
N SER A 2 2.72 7.25 -5.69
CA SER A 2 2.27 6.91 -7.05
C SER A 2 3.09 7.47 -8.23
N VAL A 3 4.13 8.28 -7.98
CA VAL A 3 4.87 8.94 -9.09
C VAL A 3 5.96 8.03 -9.67
N LYS A 4 6.50 7.08 -8.88
CA LYS A 4 7.60 6.20 -9.33
C LYS A 4 7.10 4.88 -9.94
N PHE A 5 6.02 4.32 -9.40
CA PHE A 5 5.47 3.01 -9.76
C PHE A 5 3.94 3.05 -9.77
N GLY A 6 3.34 2.11 -10.51
CA GLY A 6 1.90 1.99 -10.70
C GLY A 6 1.48 2.41 -12.11
N ALA A 7 0.72 1.55 -12.78
CA ALA A 7 0.10 1.86 -14.06
C ALA A 7 -1.26 2.53 -13.82
N THR A 8 -1.61 3.51 -14.64
CA THR A 8 -3.00 4.03 -14.68
C THR A 8 -3.94 2.94 -15.22
N LEU A 9 -5.25 3.05 -15.01
CA LEU A 9 -6.24 2.14 -15.61
C LEU A 9 -6.09 2.06 -17.15
N LYS A 10 -5.89 3.21 -17.81
CA LYS A 10 -5.64 3.28 -19.25
C LYS A 10 -4.38 2.52 -19.66
N SER A 11 -3.28 2.73 -18.93
CA SER A 11 -2.02 2.02 -19.19
C SER A 11 -2.15 0.52 -18.90
N SER A 12 -2.91 0.13 -17.88
CA SER A 12 -3.14 -1.25 -17.50
C SER A 12 -3.84 -2.02 -18.61
N ARG A 13 -4.87 -1.45 -19.26
CA ARG A 13 -5.50 -2.05 -20.43
C ARG A 13 -4.49 -2.34 -21.55
N LEU A 14 -3.66 -1.35 -21.90
CA LEU A 14 -2.65 -1.51 -22.95
C LEU A 14 -1.60 -2.57 -22.59
N LEU A 15 -1.22 -2.66 -21.31
CA LEU A 15 -0.30 -3.69 -20.82
C LEU A 15 -0.91 -5.09 -20.91
N LEU A 16 -2.20 -5.25 -20.60
CA LEU A 16 -2.91 -6.53 -20.71
C LEU A 16 -3.04 -6.99 -22.17
N GLU A 17 -3.37 -6.07 -23.07
CA GLU A 17 -3.40 -6.34 -24.52
C GLU A 17 -2.02 -6.78 -25.00
N ARG A 18 -0.98 -6.04 -24.60
CA ARG A 18 0.40 -6.36 -24.98
C ARG A 18 0.87 -7.71 -24.42
N ALA A 19 0.51 -8.04 -23.18
CA ALA A 19 0.81 -9.34 -22.60
C ALA A 19 0.13 -10.48 -23.39
N LYS A 20 -1.06 -10.23 -23.95
CA LYS A 20 -1.82 -11.23 -24.71
C LYS A 20 -1.15 -11.49 -26.05
N GLU A 21 -0.72 -10.43 -26.74
CA GLU A 21 0.05 -10.51 -27.98
C GLU A 21 1.37 -11.27 -27.79
N LEU A 22 1.97 -11.17 -26.60
CA LEU A 22 3.22 -11.84 -26.25
C LEU A 22 3.02 -13.27 -25.71
N GLY A 23 1.78 -13.74 -25.56
CA GLY A 23 1.47 -15.06 -24.98
C GLY A 23 1.85 -15.18 -23.51
N LEU A 24 1.92 -14.07 -22.77
CA LEU A 24 2.19 -14.06 -21.33
C LEU A 24 0.90 -14.25 -20.55
N ASP A 25 0.99 -14.96 -19.42
CA ASP A 25 -0.13 -15.14 -18.51
C ASP A 25 -0.09 -14.09 -17.39
N VAL A 26 -1.17 -13.32 -17.27
CA VAL A 26 -1.33 -12.31 -16.23
C VAL A 26 -2.37 -12.82 -15.23
N ILE A 27 -1.91 -13.13 -14.02
CA ILE A 27 -2.72 -13.84 -13.01
C ILE A 27 -3.38 -12.91 -11.99
N GLY A 28 -3.11 -11.60 -12.01
CA GLY A 28 -3.54 -10.74 -10.92
C GLY A 28 -3.11 -9.29 -10.98
N VAL A 29 -3.46 -8.57 -9.92
CA VAL A 29 -3.18 -7.13 -9.75
C VAL A 29 -2.59 -6.90 -8.36
N SER A 30 -1.58 -6.03 -8.28
CA SER A 30 -1.01 -5.54 -7.03
C SER A 30 -1.09 -4.02 -6.95
N PHE A 31 -1.34 -3.48 -5.77
CA PHE A 31 -1.18 -2.05 -5.50
C PHE A 31 -0.46 -1.79 -4.18
N HIS A 32 0.01 -0.56 -3.98
CA HIS A 32 0.67 -0.18 -2.73
C HIS A 32 0.32 1.26 -2.35
N VAL A 33 -0.50 1.42 -1.30
CA VAL A 33 -0.94 2.75 -0.82
C VAL A 33 0.22 3.51 -0.16
N GLY A 34 1.06 2.79 0.59
CA GLY A 34 2.26 3.34 1.23
C GLY A 34 2.07 3.68 2.71
N SER A 35 3.20 3.83 3.40
CA SER A 35 3.25 4.01 4.85
C SER A 35 2.74 5.35 5.37
N GLY A 36 2.69 6.36 4.50
CA GLY A 36 2.18 7.70 4.81
C GLY A 36 0.68 7.88 4.55
N CYS A 37 -0.08 6.79 4.43
CA CYS A 37 -1.52 6.86 4.26
C CYS A 37 -2.17 7.52 5.47
N THR A 38 -2.86 8.63 5.25
CA THR A 38 -3.65 9.34 6.27
C THR A 38 -5.15 9.14 6.10
N ASP A 39 -5.55 8.56 4.96
CA ASP A 39 -6.95 8.34 4.59
C ASP A 39 -7.17 6.87 4.18
N PRO A 40 -7.81 6.05 5.03
CA PRO A 40 -8.01 4.63 4.76
C PRO A 40 -8.89 4.36 3.53
N GLU A 41 -9.72 5.32 3.09
CA GLU A 41 -10.52 5.19 1.85
C GLU A 41 -9.65 5.02 0.60
N THR A 42 -8.36 5.40 0.67
CA THR A 42 -7.40 5.14 -0.41
C THR A 42 -7.28 3.64 -0.71
N TYR A 43 -7.42 2.76 0.28
CA TYR A 43 -7.45 1.31 0.05
C TYR A 43 -8.74 0.88 -0.65
N SER A 44 -9.89 1.41 -0.24
CA SER A 44 -11.19 1.13 -0.87
C SER A 44 -11.17 1.50 -2.36
N GLN A 45 -10.64 2.68 -2.69
CA GLN A 45 -10.46 3.11 -4.08
C GLN A 45 -9.49 2.18 -4.85
N ALA A 46 -8.36 1.81 -4.26
CA ALA A 46 -7.40 0.92 -4.90
C ALA A 46 -7.97 -0.49 -5.17
N ILE A 47 -8.79 -1.01 -4.26
CA ILE A 47 -9.53 -2.27 -4.45
C ILE A 47 -10.54 -2.14 -5.59
N SER A 48 -11.29 -1.03 -5.65
CA SER A 48 -12.21 -0.75 -6.75
C SER A 48 -11.49 -0.66 -8.10
N ASP A 49 -10.35 0.01 -8.16
CA ASP A 49 -9.54 0.13 -9.37
C ASP A 49 -8.96 -1.24 -9.79
N ALA A 50 -8.52 -2.06 -8.83
CA ALA A 50 -8.07 -3.41 -9.09
C ALA A 50 -9.18 -4.26 -9.72
N ARG A 51 -10.42 -4.19 -9.22
CA ARG A 51 -11.57 -4.88 -9.82
C ARG A 51 -11.78 -4.47 -11.29
N CYS A 52 -11.67 -3.18 -11.59
CA CYS A 52 -11.76 -2.67 -12.96
C CYS A 52 -10.68 -3.30 -13.87
N VAL A 53 -9.45 -3.47 -13.37
CA VAL A 53 -8.38 -4.14 -14.12
C VAL A 53 -8.63 -5.65 -14.28
N PHE A 54 -9.18 -6.32 -13.26
CA PHE A 54 -9.61 -7.71 -13.38
C PHE A 54 -10.69 -7.88 -14.46
N ASP A 55 -11.65 -6.94 -14.56
CA ASP A 55 -12.69 -6.95 -15.60
C ASP A 55 -12.07 -6.77 -16.99
N MET A 56 -11.14 -5.81 -17.15
CA MET A 56 -10.37 -5.66 -18.39
C MET A 56 -9.60 -6.93 -18.76
N GLY A 57 -9.06 -7.63 -17.77
CA GLY A 57 -8.37 -8.91 -17.96
C GLY A 57 -9.31 -10.00 -18.46
N ALA A 58 -10.50 -10.11 -17.86
CA ALA A 58 -11.51 -11.08 -18.25
C ALA A 58 -11.99 -10.87 -19.70
N GLU A 59 -12.19 -9.62 -20.13
CA GLU A 59 -12.53 -9.28 -21.52
C GLU A 59 -11.47 -9.74 -22.53
N LEU A 60 -10.20 -9.77 -22.12
CA LEU A 60 -9.07 -10.23 -22.94
C LEU A 60 -8.80 -11.74 -22.77
N GLY A 61 -9.66 -12.44 -22.02
CA GLY A 61 -9.58 -13.87 -21.77
C GLY A 61 -8.49 -14.28 -20.80
N TYR A 62 -8.09 -13.42 -19.86
CA TYR A 62 -7.28 -13.82 -18.70
C TYR A 62 -8.18 -14.43 -17.61
N GLN A 63 -7.61 -15.35 -16.84
CA GLN A 63 -8.22 -15.91 -15.64
C GLN A 63 -7.40 -15.46 -14.42
N MET A 64 -7.62 -14.20 -14.01
CA MET A 64 -6.91 -13.64 -12.86
C MET A 64 -7.44 -14.21 -11.56
N THR A 65 -6.55 -14.70 -10.69
CA THR A 65 -6.88 -15.36 -9.43
C THR A 65 -6.15 -14.76 -8.23
N LEU A 66 -5.34 -13.70 -8.41
CA LEU A 66 -4.51 -13.13 -7.34
C LEU A 66 -4.72 -11.61 -7.20
N LEU A 67 -5.13 -11.19 -6.01
CA LEU A 67 -5.11 -9.79 -5.59
C LEU A 67 -4.04 -9.59 -4.51
N ASP A 68 -3.17 -8.61 -4.71
CA ASP A 68 -2.21 -8.17 -3.70
C ASP A 68 -2.52 -6.72 -3.27
N ILE A 69 -2.90 -6.56 -2.00
CA ILE A 69 -3.25 -5.24 -1.43
C ILE A 69 -2.03 -4.45 -0.94
N GLY A 70 -0.83 -5.01 -1.12
CA GLY A 70 0.43 -4.41 -0.75
C GLY A 70 0.57 -4.23 0.76
N GLY A 71 1.31 -3.19 1.13
CA GLY A 71 1.58 -2.84 2.52
C GLY A 71 1.21 -1.39 2.80
N GLY A 72 1.75 -0.87 3.90
CA GLY A 72 1.40 0.47 4.36
C GLY A 72 0.70 0.50 5.70
N PHE A 73 0.49 -0.65 6.34
CA PHE A 73 -0.10 -0.75 7.69
C PHE A 73 0.83 -0.19 8.78
N PRO A 74 0.30 0.54 9.78
CA PRO A 74 1.08 1.04 10.91
C PRO A 74 1.65 -0.12 11.74
N GLY A 75 2.82 0.07 12.36
CA GLY A 75 3.49 -0.96 13.17
C GLY A 75 3.63 -0.60 14.65
N SER A 76 3.01 0.51 15.08
CA SER A 76 2.90 0.90 16.48
C SER A 76 1.64 1.73 16.71
N ASP A 77 1.21 1.83 17.96
CA ASP A 77 0.06 2.64 18.37
C ASP A 77 0.38 4.13 18.50
N ASP A 78 1.56 4.59 18.09
CA ASP A 78 1.91 6.02 18.13
C ASP A 78 1.41 6.77 16.88
N THR A 79 0.78 6.07 15.92
CA THR A 79 0.23 6.68 14.71
C THR A 79 -1.20 7.19 14.93
N LYS A 80 -1.58 8.23 14.19
CA LYS A 80 -2.96 8.78 14.22
C LYS A 80 -3.99 7.79 13.69
N LEU A 81 -3.66 7.11 12.60
CA LEU A 81 -4.49 6.07 11.99
C LEU A 81 -3.98 4.70 12.47
N LYS A 82 -4.85 3.91 13.09
CA LYS A 82 -4.56 2.57 13.61
C LYS A 82 -4.75 1.50 12.54
N PHE A 83 -4.23 0.30 12.81
CA PHE A 83 -4.35 -0.82 11.90
C PHE A 83 -5.81 -1.26 11.74
N GLU A 84 -6.55 -1.35 12.84
CA GLU A 84 -7.94 -1.80 12.86
C GLU A 84 -8.86 -0.85 12.09
N GLU A 85 -8.58 0.45 12.12
CA GLU A 85 -9.32 1.45 11.34
C GLU A 85 -9.13 1.26 9.82
N ILE A 86 -7.91 0.89 9.40
CA ILE A 86 -7.63 0.56 8.00
C ILE A 86 -8.32 -0.77 7.63
N ALA A 87 -8.21 -1.79 8.48
CA ALA A 87 -8.83 -3.09 8.24
C ALA A 87 -10.36 -3.00 8.15
N ALA A 88 -10.99 -2.12 8.93
CA ALA A 88 -12.42 -1.88 8.91
C ALA A 88 -12.93 -1.27 7.59
N VAL A 89 -12.06 -0.60 6.82
CA VAL A 89 -12.37 -0.10 5.47
C VAL A 89 -12.03 -1.15 4.40
N ILE A 90 -10.92 -1.86 4.56
CA ILE A 90 -10.48 -2.90 3.61
C ILE A 90 -11.48 -4.05 3.54
N ASN A 91 -11.90 -4.61 4.68
CA ASN A 91 -12.70 -5.85 4.68
C ASN A 91 -14.03 -5.69 3.92
N PRO A 92 -14.86 -4.65 4.16
CA PRO A 92 -16.08 -4.45 3.38
C PRO A 92 -15.83 -4.17 1.90
N ALA A 93 -14.72 -3.50 1.55
CA ALA A 93 -14.34 -3.28 0.16
C ALA A 93 -13.98 -4.61 -0.53
N LEU A 94 -13.22 -5.48 0.14
CA LEU A 94 -12.92 -6.82 -0.37
C LEU A 94 -14.19 -7.66 -0.54
N ASP A 95 -15.08 -7.68 0.46
CA ASP A 95 -16.35 -8.41 0.36
C ASP A 95 -17.21 -7.92 -0.81
N LYS A 96 -17.19 -6.61 -1.10
CA LYS A 96 -17.94 -6.00 -2.20
C LYS A 96 -17.35 -6.31 -3.57
N TYR A 97 -16.04 -6.18 -3.74
CA TYR A 97 -15.38 -6.21 -5.05
C TYR A 97 -14.75 -7.56 -5.40
N PHE A 98 -14.39 -8.34 -4.39
CA PHE A 98 -13.74 -9.65 -4.47
C PHE A 98 -14.36 -10.64 -3.47
N PRO A 99 -15.68 -10.94 -3.60
CA PRO A 99 -16.37 -11.82 -2.67
C PRO A 99 -15.76 -13.23 -2.68
N VAL A 100 -15.90 -13.96 -1.57
CA VAL A 100 -15.22 -15.26 -1.37
C VAL A 100 -15.52 -16.28 -2.49
N ASP A 101 -16.72 -16.22 -3.07
CA ASP A 101 -17.17 -17.10 -4.15
C ASP A 101 -16.57 -16.78 -5.53
N CYS A 102 -15.92 -15.62 -5.72
CA CYS A 102 -15.22 -15.31 -6.97
C CYS A 102 -13.88 -16.04 -7.13
N GLY A 103 -13.43 -16.77 -6.10
CA GLY A 103 -12.25 -17.64 -6.18
C GLY A 103 -10.90 -16.92 -6.21
N VAL A 104 -10.87 -15.61 -5.95
CA VAL A 104 -9.64 -14.82 -5.90
C VAL A 104 -8.91 -15.04 -4.58
N ARG A 105 -7.62 -15.36 -4.66
CA ARG A 105 -6.70 -15.38 -3.53
C ARG A 105 -6.23 -13.95 -3.24
N ILE A 106 -6.40 -13.53 -1.99
CA ILE A 106 -5.97 -12.20 -1.53
C ILE A 106 -4.72 -12.36 -0.67
N ILE A 107 -3.68 -11.58 -0.97
CA ILE A 107 -2.45 -11.48 -0.18
C ILE A 107 -2.15 -10.01 0.15
N ALA A 108 -1.19 -9.79 1.05
CA ALA A 108 -0.66 -8.47 1.40
C ALA A 108 0.86 -8.55 1.61
N GLU A 109 1.52 -7.40 1.58
CA GLU A 109 2.97 -7.20 1.77
C GLU A 109 3.29 -6.37 3.05
N PRO A 110 2.85 -6.80 4.26
CA PRO A 110 3.10 -6.08 5.50
C PRO A 110 4.59 -6.11 5.90
N GLY A 111 5.25 -4.95 5.86
CA GLY A 111 6.61 -4.77 6.38
C GLY A 111 6.61 -4.28 7.83
N ARG A 112 6.60 -2.95 8.01
CA ARG A 112 6.72 -2.30 9.33
C ARG A 112 5.68 -2.76 10.36
N TYR A 113 4.50 -3.20 9.90
CA TYR A 113 3.45 -3.77 10.74
C TYR A 113 3.99 -4.82 11.73
N TYR A 114 4.83 -5.74 11.24
CA TYR A 114 5.35 -6.82 12.06
C TYR A 114 6.48 -6.42 12.99
N VAL A 115 7.30 -5.44 12.60
CA VAL A 115 8.63 -5.25 13.21
C VAL A 115 8.86 -3.91 13.87
N ALA A 116 8.02 -2.89 13.63
CA ALA A 116 8.34 -1.53 14.07
C ALA A 116 8.41 -1.38 15.59
N SER A 117 7.45 -1.94 16.33
CA SER A 117 7.40 -1.88 17.79
C SER A 117 8.26 -2.94 18.50
N ALA A 118 8.80 -3.91 17.74
CA ALA A 118 9.56 -5.02 18.30
C ALA A 118 10.98 -4.64 18.76
N TYR A 119 11.48 -3.47 18.34
CA TYR A 119 12.84 -3.02 18.61
C TYR A 119 12.86 -1.70 19.38
N THR A 120 13.81 -1.57 20.30
CA THR A 120 14.14 -0.30 20.98
C THR A 120 15.61 0.00 20.80
N LEU A 121 15.95 1.19 20.30
CA LEU A 121 17.33 1.63 20.10
C LEU A 121 17.85 2.35 21.35
N ALA A 122 18.90 1.82 21.96
CA ALA A 122 19.64 2.48 23.04
C ALA A 122 20.92 3.11 22.49
N VAL A 123 21.17 4.39 22.82
CA VAL A 123 22.36 5.14 22.38
C VAL A 123 23.10 5.75 23.57
N ASN A 124 24.43 5.88 23.46
CA ASN A 124 25.27 6.48 24.49
C ASN A 124 25.64 7.92 24.12
N ILE A 125 25.53 8.85 25.07
CA ILE A 125 26.01 10.23 24.90
C ILE A 125 27.54 10.21 24.95
N ILE A 126 28.18 10.34 23.79
CA ILE A 126 29.65 10.32 23.67
C ILE A 126 30.30 11.71 23.81
N ALA A 127 29.51 12.79 23.71
CA ALA A 127 30.00 14.16 23.86
C ALA A 127 28.87 15.12 24.26
N LYS A 128 29.24 16.24 24.90
CA LYS A 128 28.35 17.35 25.24
C LYS A 128 29.08 18.68 24.98
N LYS A 129 28.46 19.60 24.24
CA LYS A 129 28.96 20.96 24.03
C LYS A 129 27.98 21.97 24.60
N VAL A 130 28.46 22.99 25.30
CA VAL A 130 27.66 24.12 25.80
C VAL A 130 27.83 25.30 24.85
N ILE A 131 26.73 25.85 24.37
CA ILE A 131 26.73 27.07 23.54
C ILE A 131 26.27 28.23 24.41
N MET A 132 27.17 29.18 24.68
CA MET A 132 26.81 30.46 25.28
C MET A 132 26.35 31.40 24.16
N LYS A 133 25.14 31.96 24.29
CA LYS A 133 24.72 33.08 23.43
C LYS A 133 25.51 34.31 23.86
N GLU A 134 26.22 34.96 22.95
CA GLU A 134 26.83 36.26 23.19
C GLU A 134 25.74 37.24 23.65
N GLN A 135 25.93 37.87 24.80
CA GLN A 135 25.15 39.05 25.14
C GLN A 135 25.52 40.12 24.13
N SER A 136 24.58 40.49 23.26
CA SER A 136 24.67 41.73 22.52
C SER A 136 24.92 42.84 23.53
N ALA A 137 26.12 43.44 23.49
CA ALA A 137 26.45 44.60 24.28
C ALA A 137 25.45 45.71 23.92
N SER A 138 24.48 45.94 24.82
CA SER A 138 23.76 47.19 24.88
C SER A 138 24.58 48.13 25.74
N ASP A 139 25.31 49.02 25.08
CA ASP A 139 25.64 50.38 25.52
C ASP A 139 25.90 51.24 24.27
#